data_AF-C0ZPR1-F1
#
_entry.id   AF-C0ZPR1-F1
#
_cell.length_a   1.000
_cell.length_b   1.000
_cell.length_c   1.000
_cell.angle_alpha   90.00
_cell.angle_beta   90.00
_cell.angle_gamma   90.00
#
_symmetry.space_group_name_H-M   'P 1'
#
loop_
_entity.id
_entity.type
_entity.pdbx_description
1 polymer ?
#
loop_
_entity_poly.entity_id
_entity_poly.type
_entity_poly.pdbx_seq_one_letter_code
_entity_poly.pdbx_strand_id
1 'polypeptide(L)'
;MLEPNGPLPPEIYWRRRALAIGAAVIALALIIWAASALFGGGSDTPEANSAAASSSLTTDVSFTPNPSGSNAPDGNGGSGGGAAGGSGGSGTQASGSSTSASSSSTTGAPVPAGQCADSSLAVKATADKATFAPGEEPSFTIVITNIGSAPCDRDLAGGLQQVLVYSIDGKTRLWSNVDCYPQPAADVRNLAPGEQAAFKVAWSATTSTPECATAQNPERNPVGAGAYTVVGQLGALRSSPEPFNIA
;
A
#
# COMPACT_ATOMS: atom_id res chain seq x y z
N MET A 1 -20.14 16.36 -38.28
CA MET A 1 -20.95 17.10 -37.29
C MET A 1 -22.28 16.38 -37.12
N LEU A 2 -22.27 15.29 -36.36
CA LEU A 2 -23.44 14.65 -35.70
C LEU A 2 -22.94 13.32 -35.10
N GLU A 3 -22.24 13.41 -33.97
CA GLU A 3 -22.01 12.28 -33.07
C GLU A 3 -23.06 12.33 -31.95
N PRO A 4 -24.05 11.44 -31.94
CA PRO A 4 -24.96 11.29 -30.82
C PRO A 4 -24.31 10.36 -29.78
N ASN A 5 -23.72 10.93 -28.74
CA ASN A 5 -23.35 10.20 -27.52
C ASN A 5 -24.48 10.36 -26.50
N GLY A 6 -25.42 9.41 -26.50
CA GLY A 6 -26.38 9.25 -25.41
C GLY A 6 -25.79 8.37 -24.30
N PRO A 7 -26.06 8.64 -23.01
CA PRO A 7 -25.64 7.76 -21.92
C PRO A 7 -26.32 6.39 -22.04
N LEU A 8 -25.54 5.32 -21.95
CA LEU A 8 -26.05 3.94 -21.89
C LEU A 8 -27.02 3.81 -20.70
N PRO A 9 -28.20 3.19 -20.89
CA PRO A 9 -29.27 3.21 -19.90
C PRO A 9 -28.82 2.54 -18.59
N PRO A 10 -28.92 3.23 -17.43
CA PRO A 10 -28.50 2.73 -16.11
C PRO A 10 -29.34 1.54 -15.61
N GLU A 11 -30.39 1.19 -16.34
CA GLU A 11 -31.35 0.14 -15.98
C GLU A 11 -30.75 -1.27 -15.98
N ILE A 12 -29.78 -1.57 -16.85
CA ILE A 12 -29.21 -2.92 -16.96
C ILE A 12 -28.26 -3.22 -15.77
N TYR A 13 -27.54 -2.19 -15.31
CA TYR A 13 -26.66 -2.31 -14.15
C TYR A 13 -27.44 -2.56 -12.86
N TRP A 14 -28.53 -1.81 -12.65
CA TRP A 14 -29.40 -1.98 -11.49
C TRP A 14 -30.16 -3.30 -11.52
N ARG A 15 -30.64 -3.76 -12.68
CA ARG A 15 -31.33 -5.06 -12.79
C ARG A 15 -30.43 -6.24 -12.44
N ARG A 16 -29.17 -6.24 -12.90
CA ARG A 16 -28.21 -7.32 -12.57
C ARG A 16 -27.81 -7.29 -11.09
N ARG A 17 -27.65 -6.10 -10.51
CA ARG A 17 -27.30 -5.94 -9.10
C ARG A 17 -28.47 -6.30 -8.18
N ALA A 18 -29.71 -5.96 -8.56
CA ALA A 18 -30.91 -6.38 -7.85
C ALA A 18 -31.14 -7.90 -7.91
N LEU A 19 -30.89 -8.53 -9.07
CA LEU A 19 -30.94 -10.00 -9.20
C LEU A 19 -29.90 -10.70 -8.32
N ALA A 20 -28.66 -10.18 -8.28
CA ALA A 20 -27.59 -10.73 -7.46
C ALA A 20 -27.91 -10.60 -5.96
N ILE A 21 -28.45 -9.46 -5.53
CA ILE A 21 -28.87 -9.24 -4.14
C ILE A 21 -30.05 -10.16 -3.78
N GLY A 22 -31.06 -10.29 -4.65
CA GLY A 22 -32.18 -11.19 -4.45
C GLY A 22 -31.75 -12.66 -4.31
N ALA A 23 -30.86 -13.12 -5.20
CA ALA A 23 -30.31 -14.47 -5.13
C ALA A 23 -29.52 -14.71 -3.83
N ALA A 24 -28.73 -13.73 -3.38
CA ALA A 24 -27.98 -13.82 -2.12
C ALA A 24 -28.90 -13.90 -0.90
N VAL A 25 -29.99 -13.11 -0.86
CA VAL A 25 -30.99 -13.15 0.23
C VAL A 25 -31.70 -14.50 0.27
N ILE A 26 -32.08 -15.04 -0.88
CA ILE A 26 -32.72 -16.37 -0.96
C ILE A 26 -31.75 -17.45 -0.49
N ALA A 27 -30.48 -17.41 -0.90
CA ALA A 27 -29.47 -18.35 -0.45
C ALA A 27 -29.27 -18.29 1.08
N LEU A 28 -29.21 -17.09 1.66
CA LEU A 28 -29.11 -16.92 3.11
C LEU A 28 -30.34 -17.44 3.84
N ALA A 29 -31.55 -17.19 3.31
CA ALA A 29 -32.78 -17.72 3.90
C ALA A 29 -32.81 -19.26 3.86
N LEU A 30 -32.32 -19.88 2.79
CA LEU A 30 -32.20 -21.33 2.69
C LEU A 30 -31.15 -21.90 3.64
N ILE A 31 -30.02 -21.22 3.84
CA ILE A 31 -29.00 -21.61 4.80
C ILE A 31 -29.53 -21.51 6.23
N ILE A 32 -30.24 -20.42 6.57
CA ILE A 32 -30.87 -20.25 7.88
C ILE A 32 -31.94 -21.31 8.10
N TRP A 33 -32.77 -21.59 7.08
CA TRP A 33 -33.79 -22.65 7.15
C TRP A 33 -33.15 -24.03 7.36
N ALA A 34 -32.11 -24.37 6.60
CA ALA A 34 -31.37 -25.62 6.76
C ALA A 34 -30.69 -25.71 8.13
N ALA A 35 -30.10 -24.63 8.63
CA ALA A 35 -29.53 -24.58 9.98
C ALA A 35 -30.61 -24.76 11.05
N SER A 36 -31.78 -24.13 10.91
CA SER A 36 -32.90 -24.32 11.85
C SER A 36 -33.47 -25.75 11.80
N ALA A 37 -33.39 -26.44 10.65
CA ALA A 37 -33.77 -27.85 10.55
C ALA A 37 -32.71 -28.81 11.13
N LEU A 38 -31.43 -28.41 11.13
CA LEU A 38 -30.31 -29.22 11.67
C LEU A 38 -30.03 -28.97 13.16
N PHE A 39 -30.38 -27.78 13.69
CA PHE A 39 -30.14 -27.39 15.09
C PHE A 39 -31.43 -27.15 15.90
N GLY A 40 -32.61 -27.34 15.30
CA GLY A 40 -33.92 -27.17 15.93
C GLY A 40 -34.35 -28.36 16.79
N GLY A 41 -33.65 -28.59 17.90
CA GLY A 41 -34.06 -29.55 18.93
C GLY A 41 -33.48 -29.16 20.29
N GLY A 42 -34.25 -28.39 21.07
CA GLY A 42 -33.94 -28.10 22.48
C GLY A 42 -34.14 -26.63 22.86
N SER A 43 -35.35 -26.31 23.33
CA SER A 43 -35.62 -25.13 24.15
C SER A 43 -35.03 -25.33 25.55
N ASP A 44 -34.45 -24.29 26.16
CA ASP A 44 -34.81 -23.88 27.53
C ASP A 44 -34.33 -22.46 27.85
N THR A 45 -35.22 -21.76 28.55
CA THR A 45 -35.20 -20.38 29.04
C THR A 45 -34.13 -20.12 30.13
N PRO A 46 -33.80 -18.84 30.40
CA PRO A 46 -32.71 -18.46 31.29
C PRO A 46 -33.14 -18.52 32.76
N GLU A 47 -32.26 -18.99 33.64
CA GLU A 47 -32.44 -18.88 35.09
C GLU A 47 -31.20 -18.24 35.73
N ALA A 48 -31.45 -17.10 36.37
CA ALA A 48 -30.52 -16.45 37.27
C ALA A 48 -30.53 -17.19 38.61
N ASN A 49 -29.37 -17.43 39.20
CA ASN A 49 -29.20 -17.22 40.64
C ASN A 49 -27.74 -17.12 41.06
N SER A 50 -27.53 -16.13 41.92
CA SER A 50 -26.33 -15.80 42.68
C SER A 50 -25.90 -16.92 43.63
N ALA A 51 -24.59 -17.07 43.87
CA ALA A 51 -24.05 -17.27 45.21
C ALA A 51 -22.54 -17.05 45.22
N ALA A 52 -22.11 -16.28 46.22
CA ALA A 52 -20.74 -16.00 46.59
C ALA A 52 -19.98 -17.26 47.03
N ALA A 53 -18.65 -17.26 46.89
CA ALA A 53 -17.73 -17.25 48.02
C ALA A 53 -16.27 -17.44 47.57
N SER A 54 -15.42 -16.73 48.29
CA SER A 54 -13.97 -16.61 48.16
C SER A 54 -13.16 -17.88 48.43
N SER A 55 -11.85 -17.74 48.16
CA SER A 55 -10.68 -18.50 48.66
C SER A 55 -10.17 -19.55 47.67
N SER A 56 -8.88 -19.71 47.39
CA SER A 56 -7.65 -19.14 47.95
C SER A 56 -6.43 -19.71 47.20
N LEU A 57 -5.37 -18.90 47.15
CA LEU A 57 -3.94 -19.23 47.28
C LEU A 57 -3.15 -19.99 46.19
N THR A 58 -1.91 -19.47 46.02
CA THR A 58 -0.63 -20.12 45.65
C THR A 58 -0.45 -20.48 44.18
N THR A 59 0.71 -20.39 43.52
CA THR A 59 2.05 -19.80 43.70
C THR A 59 2.70 -20.07 42.35
N ASP A 60 3.31 -19.10 41.69
CA ASP A 60 4.61 -19.36 41.05
C ASP A 60 5.32 -18.03 40.75
N VAL A 61 6.54 -17.94 41.29
CA VAL A 61 7.51 -16.90 40.99
C VAL A 61 8.55 -17.58 40.11
N SER A 62 8.79 -17.06 38.92
CA SER A 62 10.14 -16.86 38.38
C SER A 62 10.09 -16.39 36.94
N PHE A 63 10.72 -15.26 36.63
CA PHE A 63 11.60 -15.15 35.46
C PHE A 63 12.56 -13.97 35.65
N THR A 64 13.83 -14.29 35.53
CA THR A 64 15.02 -13.45 35.63
C THR A 64 15.12 -12.46 34.46
N PRO A 65 15.37 -11.15 34.68
CA PRO A 65 15.83 -10.26 33.63
C PRO A 65 17.36 -10.38 33.46
N ASN A 66 17.78 -10.78 32.26
CA ASN A 66 19.17 -10.77 31.79
C ASN A 66 19.49 -9.41 31.15
N PRO A 67 20.46 -8.61 31.65
CA PRO A 67 20.95 -7.43 30.96
C PRO A 67 22.27 -7.74 30.22
N SER A 68 22.24 -7.66 28.89
CA SER A 68 23.42 -7.40 28.06
C SER A 68 23.22 -5.97 27.53
N GLY A 69 24.16 -5.02 27.58
CA GLY A 69 25.60 -5.08 27.69
C GLY A 69 26.11 -4.01 26.72
N SER A 70 26.36 -2.80 27.23
CA SER A 70 26.89 -1.66 26.49
C SER A 70 28.41 -1.77 26.34
N ASN A 71 28.97 -1.40 25.17
CA ASN A 71 30.09 -0.45 25.00
C ASN A 71 30.83 -0.61 23.64
N ALA A 72 30.96 0.51 22.92
CA ALA A 72 32.05 0.84 21.99
C ALA A 72 33.27 1.40 22.81
N PRO A 73 34.48 1.76 22.28
CA PRO A 73 34.83 2.26 20.93
C PRO A 73 36.27 1.89 20.42
N ASP A 74 36.78 2.68 19.46
CA ASP A 74 38.15 2.81 18.89
C ASP A 74 38.55 1.81 17.79
N GLY A 75 39.22 2.12 16.66
CA GLY A 75 40.00 3.27 16.18
C GLY A 75 41.09 2.72 15.21
N ASN A 76 41.68 3.56 14.34
CA ASN A 76 42.77 3.29 13.35
C ASN A 76 42.39 2.58 12.03
N GLY A 77 42.75 3.02 10.81
CA GLY A 77 43.80 3.95 10.36
C GLY A 77 44.95 3.19 9.71
N GLY A 78 45.07 3.20 8.37
CA GLY A 78 46.21 2.57 7.67
C GLY A 78 46.15 2.56 6.14
N SER A 79 46.85 3.50 5.52
CA SER A 79 47.12 3.64 4.09
C SER A 79 48.06 2.57 3.52
N GLY A 80 48.02 2.33 2.21
CA GLY A 80 49.08 1.64 1.47
C GLY A 80 48.79 1.52 -0.02
N GLY A 81 49.49 2.31 -0.84
CA GLY A 81 49.30 2.37 -2.29
C GLY A 81 50.00 1.27 -3.10
N GLY A 82 49.70 1.26 -4.40
CA GLY A 82 50.39 0.46 -5.41
C GLY A 82 49.95 0.89 -6.81
N ALA A 83 50.89 1.39 -7.60
CA ALA A 83 50.69 2.05 -8.89
C ALA A 83 50.91 1.13 -10.11
N ALA A 84 50.53 1.66 -11.28
CA ALA A 84 50.93 1.32 -12.66
C ALA A 84 50.34 0.02 -13.26
N GLY A 85 49.96 -0.06 -14.54
CA GLY A 85 50.04 0.84 -15.69
C GLY A 85 49.70 0.05 -16.98
N GLY A 86 49.53 0.74 -18.11
CA GLY A 86 49.43 0.15 -19.47
C GLY A 86 48.04 0.29 -20.10
N SER A 87 47.72 1.32 -20.88
CA SER A 87 48.13 1.61 -22.28
C SER A 87 47.42 0.78 -23.36
N GLY A 88 46.61 1.47 -24.17
CA GLY A 88 46.59 1.28 -25.63
C GLY A 88 45.37 0.58 -26.23
N GLY A 89 44.69 1.25 -27.16
CA GLY A 89 43.82 0.59 -28.13
C GLY A 89 42.71 1.45 -28.74
N SER A 90 43.07 2.35 -29.65
CA SER A 90 42.12 3.06 -30.54
C SER A 90 41.44 2.11 -31.53
N GLY A 91 40.19 2.39 -31.88
CA GLY A 91 39.47 1.76 -32.98
C GLY A 91 38.29 2.61 -33.44
N THR A 92 38.49 3.36 -34.52
CA THR A 92 37.55 4.26 -35.20
C THR A 92 36.71 3.51 -36.24
N GLN A 93 35.48 4.01 -36.50
CA GLN A 93 34.63 3.94 -37.72
C GLN A 93 33.19 3.51 -37.38
N ALA A 94 32.12 3.91 -38.06
CA ALA A 94 31.80 5.01 -38.98
C ALA A 94 30.26 4.96 -39.19
N SER A 95 29.69 6.09 -39.61
CA SER A 95 28.27 6.38 -39.85
C SER A 95 27.48 5.40 -40.74
N GLY A 96 26.16 5.38 -40.54
CA GLY A 96 25.18 4.93 -41.53
C GLY A 96 23.74 5.26 -41.10
N SER A 97 23.13 6.22 -41.79
CA SER A 97 21.77 6.74 -41.57
C SER A 97 20.76 6.07 -42.51
N SER A 98 19.54 5.74 -42.04
CA SER A 98 18.28 5.91 -42.80
C SER A 98 17.04 5.43 -42.02
N THR A 99 16.20 6.41 -41.67
CA THR A 99 14.71 6.43 -41.63
C THR A 99 13.91 5.13 -41.71
N SER A 100 13.09 4.87 -40.67
CA SER A 100 11.66 4.56 -40.81
C SER A 100 10.94 4.76 -39.46
N ALA A 101 9.82 5.48 -39.50
CA ALA A 101 8.94 5.69 -38.37
C ALA A 101 8.27 4.37 -37.97
N SER A 102 8.30 4.04 -36.67
CA SER A 102 7.34 3.15 -36.02
C SER A 102 7.40 3.38 -34.52
N SER A 103 6.22 3.72 -33.99
CA SER A 103 5.80 3.81 -32.60
C SER A 103 6.82 3.35 -31.56
N SER A 104 7.46 4.29 -30.88
CA SER A 104 8.20 4.05 -29.64
C SER A 104 7.22 3.74 -28.51
N SER A 105 6.77 2.48 -28.45
CA SER A 105 6.55 1.85 -27.16
C SER A 105 7.88 1.89 -26.43
N THR A 106 8.00 2.73 -25.40
CA THR A 106 9.14 2.69 -24.49
C THR A 106 9.18 1.31 -23.86
N THR A 107 9.92 0.39 -24.50
CA THR A 107 10.30 -0.89 -23.93
C THR A 107 11.11 -0.54 -22.69
N GLY A 108 10.47 -0.66 -21.53
CA GLY A 108 11.16 -0.56 -20.25
C GLY A 108 12.32 -1.55 -20.24
N ALA A 109 13.45 -1.15 -19.67
CA ALA A 109 14.62 -2.00 -19.54
C ALA A 109 14.21 -3.38 -18.98
N PRO A 110 14.82 -4.48 -19.47
CA PRO A 110 14.47 -5.82 -19.00
C PRO A 110 14.71 -5.91 -17.49
N VAL A 111 13.66 -6.30 -16.77
CA VAL A 111 13.73 -6.59 -15.33
C VAL A 111 14.61 -7.83 -15.16
N PRO A 112 15.64 -7.81 -14.28
CA PRO A 112 16.45 -8.99 -14.00
C PRO A 112 15.59 -10.21 -13.64
N ALA A 113 16.02 -11.40 -14.09
CA ALA A 113 15.29 -12.63 -13.80
C ALA A 113 15.08 -12.80 -12.29
N GLY A 114 13.86 -13.14 -11.88
CA GLY A 114 13.47 -13.30 -10.47
C GLY A 114 12.87 -12.06 -9.81
N GLN A 115 12.99 -10.86 -10.39
CA GLN A 115 12.33 -9.67 -9.86
C GLN A 115 10.91 -9.50 -10.40
N CYS A 116 10.00 -9.02 -9.56
CA CYS A 116 8.63 -8.72 -9.99
C CYS A 116 8.67 -7.53 -10.96
N ALA A 117 8.20 -7.76 -12.19
CA ALA A 117 7.94 -6.67 -13.13
C ALA A 117 6.73 -5.86 -12.66
N ASP A 118 6.68 -4.57 -12.99
CA ASP A 118 5.55 -3.72 -12.60
C ASP A 118 4.22 -4.26 -13.16
N SER A 119 4.23 -4.93 -14.32
CA SER A 119 3.05 -5.57 -14.91
C SER A 119 2.57 -6.83 -14.19
N SER A 120 3.40 -7.45 -13.34
CA SER A 120 3.01 -8.60 -12.51
C SER A 120 2.57 -8.19 -11.11
N LEU A 121 2.50 -6.88 -10.84
CA LEU A 121 2.06 -6.34 -9.56
C LEU A 121 0.78 -5.50 -9.73
N ALA A 122 -0.06 -5.50 -8.70
CA ALA A 122 -1.15 -4.55 -8.55
C ALA A 122 -0.97 -3.77 -7.26
N VAL A 123 -1.35 -2.48 -7.27
CA VAL A 123 -1.34 -1.62 -6.08
C VAL A 123 -2.75 -1.07 -5.88
N LYS A 124 -3.24 -1.14 -4.65
CA LYS A 124 -4.49 -0.52 -4.22
C LYS A 124 -4.24 0.34 -2.99
N ALA A 125 -4.77 1.56 -2.99
CA ALA A 125 -4.86 2.39 -1.79
C ALA A 125 -6.30 2.45 -1.30
N THR A 126 -6.49 2.50 0.02
CA THR A 126 -7.79 2.70 0.66
C THR A 126 -7.65 3.63 1.85
N ALA A 127 -8.60 4.54 2.03
CA ALA A 127 -8.81 5.23 3.30
C ALA A 127 -9.61 4.32 4.26
N ASP A 128 -9.37 4.45 5.56
CA ASP A 128 -10.11 3.71 6.59
C ASP A 128 -11.54 4.25 6.80
N LYS A 129 -11.80 5.50 6.40
CA LYS A 129 -13.13 6.11 6.35
C LYS A 129 -13.32 6.90 5.05
N ALA A 130 -14.57 7.08 4.66
CA ALA A 130 -14.93 7.94 3.53
C ALA A 130 -14.90 9.44 3.88
N THR A 131 -15.07 9.78 5.16
CA THR A 131 -15.14 11.16 5.65
C THR A 131 -14.50 11.25 7.03
N PHE A 132 -13.69 12.29 7.24
CA PHE A 132 -12.97 12.60 8.48
C PHE A 132 -13.40 13.96 9.01
N ALA A 133 -13.40 14.14 10.32
CA ALA A 133 -13.65 15.43 10.96
C ALA A 133 -12.43 16.37 10.81
N PRO A 134 -12.57 17.69 11.05
CA PRO A 134 -11.45 18.61 11.03
C PRO A 134 -10.42 18.20 12.09
N GLY A 135 -9.15 18.09 11.68
CA GLY A 135 -8.06 17.69 12.58
C GLY A 135 -8.01 16.20 12.93
N GLU A 136 -8.94 15.39 12.42
CA GLU A 136 -8.80 13.94 12.45
C GLU A 136 -7.73 13.51 11.44
N GLU A 137 -6.88 12.56 11.81
CA GLU A 137 -5.80 12.06 10.96
C GLU A 137 -6.29 10.88 10.11
N PRO A 138 -6.43 11.02 8.77
CA PRO A 138 -6.78 9.90 7.92
C PRO A 138 -5.74 8.79 7.97
N SER A 139 -6.19 7.54 7.94
CA SER A 139 -5.29 6.41 7.79
C SER A 139 -5.49 5.71 6.46
N PHE A 140 -4.39 5.62 5.70
CA PHE A 140 -4.36 5.00 4.39
C PHE A 140 -3.67 3.65 4.45
N THR A 141 -4.27 2.65 3.82
CA THR A 141 -3.65 1.34 3.62
C THR A 141 -3.31 1.17 2.15
N ILE A 142 -2.05 0.87 1.84
CA ILE A 142 -1.62 0.39 0.53
C ILE A 142 -1.50 -1.11 0.59
N VAL A 143 -2.09 -1.80 -0.39
CA VAL A 143 -1.93 -3.23 -0.63
C VAL A 143 -1.24 -3.42 -1.96
N ILE A 144 -0.11 -4.15 -1.94
CA ILE A 144 0.63 -4.58 -3.12
C ILE A 144 0.39 -6.09 -3.28
N THR A 145 0.03 -6.52 -4.48
CA THR A 145 -0.32 -7.92 -4.79
C THR A 145 0.49 -8.43 -5.97
N ASN A 146 1.07 -9.62 -5.86
CA ASN A 146 1.59 -10.32 -7.03
C ASN A 146 0.42 -10.92 -7.81
N ILE A 147 0.12 -10.34 -8.98
CA ILE A 147 -0.94 -10.80 -9.89
C ILE A 147 -0.39 -11.68 -11.02
N GLY A 148 0.91 -11.96 -11.01
CA GLY A 148 1.56 -12.89 -11.92
C GLY A 148 1.33 -14.35 -11.53
N SER A 149 1.89 -15.26 -12.33
CA SER A 149 1.76 -16.71 -12.16
C SER A 149 2.97 -17.39 -11.51
N ALA A 150 4.01 -16.62 -11.16
CA ALA A 150 5.24 -17.13 -10.56
C ALA A 150 5.66 -16.29 -9.35
N PRO A 151 6.36 -16.87 -8.36
CA PRO A 151 6.97 -16.09 -7.29
C PRO A 151 8.07 -15.19 -7.83
N CYS A 152 8.22 -14.01 -7.23
CA CYS A 152 9.25 -13.04 -7.60
C CYS A 152 9.62 -12.14 -6.41
N ASP A 153 10.82 -11.57 -6.45
CA ASP A 153 11.31 -10.64 -5.44
C ASP A 153 10.96 -9.20 -5.79
N ARG A 154 10.53 -8.41 -4.80
CA ARG A 154 10.30 -6.98 -4.95
C ARG A 154 10.68 -6.23 -3.69
N ASP A 155 11.40 -5.13 -3.87
CA ASP A 155 11.53 -4.13 -2.80
C ASP A 155 10.21 -3.39 -2.64
N LEU A 156 9.59 -3.57 -1.48
CA LEU A 156 8.32 -2.96 -1.09
C LEU A 156 8.51 -1.75 -0.18
N ALA A 157 9.75 -1.43 0.20
CA ALA A 157 10.10 -0.22 0.92
C ALA A 157 11.14 0.58 0.10
N GLY A 158 12.06 1.29 0.77
CA GLY A 158 13.16 1.97 0.10
C GLY A 158 12.76 3.01 -0.94
N GLY A 159 12.17 4.17 -0.58
CA GLY A 159 11.92 5.27 -1.53
C GLY A 159 10.85 5.02 -2.60
N LEU A 160 10.56 3.76 -2.89
CA LEU A 160 9.67 3.33 -3.96
C LEU A 160 8.21 3.38 -3.52
N GLN A 161 7.93 3.01 -2.27
CA GLN A 161 6.58 2.98 -1.72
C GLN A 161 6.14 4.35 -1.23
N GLN A 162 5.17 4.93 -1.93
CA GLN A 162 4.63 6.25 -1.61
C GLN A 162 3.11 6.19 -1.44
N VAL A 163 2.63 6.83 -0.38
CA VAL A 163 1.25 7.28 -0.25
C VAL A 163 1.23 8.75 -0.61
N LEU A 164 0.36 9.13 -1.52
CA LEU A 164 0.25 10.49 -2.00
C LEU A 164 -1.19 10.97 -1.88
N VAL A 165 -1.38 12.19 -1.41
CA VAL A 165 -2.69 12.84 -1.36
C VAL A 165 -2.75 13.95 -2.40
N TYR A 166 -3.85 13.99 -3.16
CA TYR A 166 -4.13 14.99 -4.18
C TYR A 166 -5.44 15.72 -3.92
N SER A 167 -5.60 16.89 -4.53
CA SER A 167 -6.90 17.50 -4.76
C SER A 167 -7.84 16.53 -5.50
N ILE A 168 -9.16 16.73 -5.36
CA ILE A 168 -10.16 15.84 -6.00
C ILE A 168 -10.04 15.78 -7.53
N ASP A 169 -9.54 16.84 -8.17
CA ASP A 169 -9.30 16.88 -9.61
C ASP A 169 -7.99 16.18 -10.03
N GLY A 170 -7.21 15.69 -9.06
CA GLY A 170 -5.96 14.96 -9.25
C GLY A 170 -4.78 15.82 -9.74
N LYS A 171 -4.94 17.14 -9.86
CA LYS A 171 -3.92 18.02 -10.47
C LYS A 171 -2.88 18.52 -9.48
N THR A 172 -3.27 18.68 -8.23
CA THR A 172 -2.41 19.25 -7.18
C THR A 172 -2.06 18.17 -6.18
N ARG A 173 -0.77 17.82 -6.09
CA ARG A 173 -0.26 16.98 -5.02
C ARG A 173 -0.17 17.82 -3.75
N LEU A 174 -0.83 17.38 -2.68
CA LEU A 174 -0.88 18.08 -1.40
C LEU A 174 0.14 17.53 -0.42
N TRP A 175 0.38 16.22 -0.44
CA TRP A 175 1.23 15.55 0.54
C TRP A 175 1.81 14.23 0.01
N SER A 176 2.94 13.82 0.59
CA SER A 176 3.46 12.46 0.47
C SER A 176 4.13 11.99 1.77
N ASN A 177 4.02 10.69 2.07
CA ASN A 177 4.69 10.07 3.23
C ASN A 177 6.22 10.16 3.17
N VAL A 178 6.80 10.42 2.00
CA VAL A 178 8.25 10.47 1.79
C VAL A 178 8.86 11.87 1.82
N ASP A 179 8.03 12.92 1.87
CA ASP A 179 8.49 14.30 1.75
C ASP A 179 9.31 14.75 2.97
N CYS A 180 8.87 14.38 4.19
CA CYS A 180 9.41 14.89 5.45
C CYS A 180 10.26 13.90 6.25
N TYR A 181 10.27 12.62 5.84
CA TYR A 181 10.95 11.57 6.58
C TYR A 181 12.02 10.92 5.70
N PRO A 182 13.17 10.55 6.27
CA PRO A 182 14.15 9.76 5.54
C PRO A 182 13.52 8.45 5.07
N GLN A 183 13.95 7.98 3.91
CA GLN A 183 13.40 6.76 3.37
C GLN A 183 13.80 5.56 4.23
N PRO A 184 12.86 4.63 4.49
CA PRO A 184 13.20 3.39 5.16
C PRO A 184 14.22 2.61 4.33
N ALA A 185 14.95 1.71 4.98
CA ALA A 185 15.76 0.73 4.26
C ALA A 185 14.90 -0.12 3.30
N ALA A 186 15.55 -0.77 2.33
CA ALA A 186 14.89 -1.70 1.43
C ALA A 186 14.17 -2.82 2.21
N ASP A 187 12.98 -3.21 1.75
CA ASP A 187 12.18 -4.33 2.25
C ASP A 187 11.91 -5.27 1.08
N VAL A 188 12.92 -6.07 0.74
CA VAL A 188 12.84 -7.03 -0.36
C VAL A 188 12.05 -8.25 0.11
N ARG A 189 10.93 -8.51 -0.54
CA ARG A 189 10.08 -9.67 -0.26
C ARG A 189 9.94 -10.56 -1.48
N ASN A 190 9.98 -11.87 -1.24
CA ASN A 190 9.55 -12.86 -2.21
C ASN A 190 8.02 -12.99 -2.12
N LEU A 191 7.31 -12.62 -3.18
CA LEU A 191 5.85 -12.66 -3.24
C LEU A 191 5.40 -13.84 -4.08
N ALA A 192 4.70 -14.81 -3.51
CA ALA A 192 4.03 -15.86 -4.25
C ALA A 192 2.85 -15.31 -5.08
N PRO A 193 2.38 -16.03 -6.12
CA PRO A 193 1.17 -15.65 -6.85
C PRO A 193 -0.03 -15.44 -5.91
N GLY A 194 -0.65 -14.26 -6.01
CA GLY A 194 -1.77 -13.84 -5.15
C GLY A 194 -1.37 -13.35 -3.76
N GLU A 195 -0.10 -13.44 -3.37
CA GLU A 195 0.38 -12.94 -2.10
C GLU A 195 0.28 -11.41 -2.03
N GLN A 196 -0.06 -10.92 -0.84
CA GLN A 196 -0.30 -9.51 -0.58
C GLN A 196 0.61 -9.00 0.54
N ALA A 197 1.14 -7.81 0.35
CA ALA A 197 1.79 -7.03 1.38
C ALA A 197 0.98 -5.76 1.62
N ALA A 198 0.61 -5.51 2.88
CA ALA A 198 -0.18 -4.36 3.28
C ALA A 198 0.63 -3.42 4.18
N PHE A 199 0.51 -2.12 3.93
CA PHE A 199 1.23 -1.08 4.64
C PHE A 199 0.26 0.04 5.02
N LYS A 200 0.26 0.42 6.28
CA LYS A 200 -0.63 1.47 6.82
C LYS A 200 0.17 2.73 7.11
N VAL A 201 -0.36 3.88 6.72
CA VAL A 201 0.24 5.19 6.93
C VAL A 201 -0.83 6.14 7.47
N ALA A 202 -0.49 6.86 8.54
CA ALA A 202 -1.31 7.95 9.05
C ALA A 202 -0.86 9.27 8.41
N TRP A 203 -1.81 10.12 8.05
CA TRP A 203 -1.55 11.45 7.53
C TRP A 203 -2.13 12.51 8.46
N SER A 204 -1.32 13.48 8.86
CA SER A 204 -1.70 14.58 9.75
C SER A 204 -2.52 15.69 9.08
N ALA A 205 -3.24 15.38 7.99
CA ALA A 205 -4.10 16.31 7.24
C ALA A 205 -3.42 17.67 6.91
N THR A 206 -2.14 17.62 6.58
CA THR A 206 -1.28 18.79 6.37
C THR A 206 -0.42 18.62 5.13
N THR A 207 -0.14 19.71 4.42
CA THR A 207 0.63 19.69 3.18
C THR A 207 2.09 19.29 3.42
N SER A 208 2.78 18.87 2.36
CA SER A 208 4.23 18.68 2.35
C SER A 208 4.82 18.87 0.95
N THR A 209 6.13 19.11 0.93
CA THR A 209 6.94 19.23 -0.29
C THR A 209 8.22 18.40 -0.15
N PRO A 210 8.88 17.99 -1.26
CA PRO A 210 10.06 17.13 -1.20
C PRO A 210 11.24 17.71 -0.41
N GLU A 211 11.34 19.04 -0.30
CA GLU A 211 12.37 19.72 0.49
C GLU A 211 12.15 19.62 2.00
N CYS A 212 11.01 19.08 2.46
CA CYS A 212 10.63 19.03 3.87
C CYS A 212 11.67 18.31 4.73
N ALA A 213 12.28 17.23 4.25
CA ALA A 213 13.33 16.50 4.97
C ALA A 213 14.61 17.32 5.22
N THR A 214 14.85 18.40 4.47
CA THR A 214 16.07 19.22 4.56
C THR A 214 15.85 20.62 5.10
N ALA A 215 14.59 21.07 5.18
CA ALA A 215 14.25 22.39 5.69
C ALA A 215 14.40 22.43 7.22
N GLN A 216 14.97 23.52 7.74
CA GLN A 216 15.12 23.74 9.19
C GLN A 216 13.75 23.86 9.90
N ASN A 217 12.75 24.41 9.21
CA ASN A 217 11.38 24.55 9.68
C ASN A 217 10.42 24.43 8.48
N PRO A 218 10.10 23.20 8.03
CA PRO A 218 9.24 23.00 6.87
C PRO A 218 7.82 23.48 7.16
N GLU A 219 7.29 24.33 6.29
CA GLU A 219 5.91 24.78 6.39
C GLU A 219 4.96 23.65 5.96
N ARG A 220 4.08 23.23 6.88
CA ARG A 220 3.07 22.19 6.65
C ARG A 220 1.70 22.74 7.03
N ASN A 221 0.98 23.22 6.03
CA ASN A 221 -0.29 23.91 6.23
C ASN A 221 -1.43 22.88 6.34
N PRO A 222 -2.36 23.01 7.30
CA PRO A 222 -3.55 22.17 7.35
C PRO A 222 -4.33 22.27 6.04
N VAL A 223 -4.80 21.14 5.54
CA VAL A 223 -5.73 21.15 4.40
C VAL A 223 -7.12 21.57 4.88
N GLY A 224 -7.86 22.27 4.02
CA GLY A 224 -9.23 22.69 4.34
C GLY A 224 -10.24 21.54 4.26
N ALA A 225 -11.49 21.82 4.64
CA ALA A 225 -12.59 20.94 4.33
C ALA A 225 -12.74 20.79 2.80
N GLY A 226 -13.05 19.58 2.34
CA GLY A 226 -13.17 19.28 0.92
C GLY A 226 -13.02 17.80 0.59
N ALA A 227 -13.15 17.52 -0.70
CA ALA A 227 -12.90 16.20 -1.27
C ALA A 227 -11.44 16.10 -1.75
N TYR A 228 -10.86 14.92 -1.57
CA TYR A 228 -9.48 14.59 -1.88
C TYR A 228 -9.38 13.19 -2.47
N THR A 229 -8.22 12.86 -3.01
CA THR A 229 -7.91 11.47 -3.39
C THR A 229 -6.60 11.03 -2.78
N VAL A 230 -6.53 9.75 -2.40
CA VAL A 230 -5.29 9.07 -2.04
C VAL A 230 -4.87 8.13 -3.16
N VAL A 231 -3.58 8.11 -3.46
CA VAL A 231 -2.96 7.21 -4.44
C VAL A 231 -1.80 6.49 -3.78
N GLY A 232 -1.76 5.16 -3.93
CA GLY A 232 -0.59 4.36 -3.60
C GLY A 232 0.31 4.22 -4.81
N GLN A 233 1.62 4.30 -4.60
CA GLN A 233 2.62 4.15 -5.64
C GLN A 233 3.76 3.24 -5.17
N LEU A 234 4.25 2.41 -6.09
CA LEU A 234 5.44 1.57 -5.92
C LEU A 234 6.34 1.73 -7.16
N GLY A 235 7.37 2.57 -7.08
CA GLY A 235 8.17 2.90 -8.27
C GLY A 235 7.32 3.63 -9.32
N ALA A 236 7.19 3.08 -10.53
CA ALA A 236 6.33 3.65 -11.58
C ALA A 236 4.86 3.18 -11.50
N LEU A 237 4.59 2.09 -10.77
CA LEU A 237 3.26 1.53 -10.62
C LEU A 237 2.41 2.37 -9.67
N ARG A 238 1.18 2.71 -10.07
CA ARG A 238 0.24 3.53 -9.28
C ARG A 238 -1.11 2.85 -9.17
N SER A 239 -1.76 3.01 -8.02
CA SER A 239 -3.17 2.63 -7.86
C SER A 239 -4.09 3.59 -8.59
N SER A 240 -5.34 3.16 -8.80
CA SER A 240 -6.44 4.10 -9.03
C SER A 240 -6.56 5.07 -7.83
N PRO A 241 -6.94 6.34 -8.05
CA PRO A 241 -7.24 7.26 -6.96
C PRO A 241 -8.45 6.81 -6.15
N GLU A 242 -8.31 6.77 -4.83
CA GLU A 242 -9.40 6.49 -3.89
C GLU A 242 -9.90 7.81 -3.28
N PRO A 243 -11.19 8.17 -3.45
CA PRO A 243 -11.72 9.41 -2.92
C PRO A 243 -12.00 9.33 -1.41
N PHE A 244 -11.80 10.44 -0.71
CA PHE A 244 -12.22 10.65 0.68
C PHE A 244 -12.51 12.14 0.94
N ASN A 245 -13.13 12.47 2.06
CA ASN A 245 -13.48 13.83 2.44
C ASN A 245 -12.93 14.23 3.80
N ILE A 246 -12.62 15.51 3.95
CA ILE A 246 -12.47 16.18 5.26
C ILE A 246 -13.66 17.13 5.38
N ALA A 247 -14.49 16.95 6.40
CA ALA A 247 -15.75 17.68 6.62
C ALA A 247 -15.58 18.78 7.67
#